data_AF-A0A0N4TTS2-F1
#
_entry.id   AF-A0A0N4TTS2-F1
#
_cell.length_a   1.000
_cell.length_b   1.000
_cell.length_c   1.000
_cell.angle_alpha   90.00
_cell.angle_beta   90.00
_cell.angle_gamma   90.00
#
_symmetry.space_group_name_H-M   'P 1'
#
loop_
_entity.id
_entity.type
_entity.pdbx_description
1 polymer ?
#
loop_
_entity_poly.entity_id
_entity_poly.type
_entity_poly.pdbx_seq_one_letter_code
_entity_poly.pdbx_strand_id
1 'polypeptide(L)' 'MIWSWWFLLSNAILLSRHFKTFWPNIQIDHIPIWFQLHRGGALISIMLQTVAILLIFIQSRFQFYLWCTRQCTIEVS' A
#
# COMPACT_ATOMS: atom_id res chain seq x y z
N MET A 1 5.88 -2.52 0.78
CA MET A 1 6.06 -1.31 1.62
C MET A 1 6.76 -0.18 0.89
N ILE A 2 8.04 -0.30 0.52
CA ILE A 2 8.81 0.78 -0.15
C ILE A 2 8.14 1.30 -1.42
N TRP A 3 7.76 0.42 -2.35
CA TRP A 3 7.08 0.85 -3.59
C TRP A 3 5.76 1.57 -3.35
N SER A 4 4.98 1.15 -2.36
CA SER A 4 3.69 1.78 -2.07
C SER A 4 3.85 3.13 -1.35
N TRP A 5 4.72 3.17 -0.35
CA TRP A 5 4.89 4.34 0.50
C TRP A 5 5.77 5.40 -0.16
N TRP A 6 6.99 5.02 -0.53
CA TRP A 6 7.98 5.97 -1.01
C TRP A 6 7.73 6.39 -2.44
N PHE A 7 7.32 5.46 -3.30
CA PHE A 7 7.11 5.77 -4.71
C PHE A 7 5.68 6.24 -4.96
N LEU A 8 4.66 5.41 -4.73
CA LEU A 8 3.28 5.74 -5.09
C LEU A 8 2.71 6.93 -4.30
N LEU A 9 2.84 6.95 -2.97
CA LEU A 9 2.24 8.03 -2.16
C LEU A 9 2.93 9.38 -2.38
N SER A 10 4.27 9.41 -2.37
CA SER A 10 5.04 10.63 -2.62
C SER A 10 4.78 11.19 -4.01
N ASN A 11 4.75 10.33 -5.04
CA ASN A 11 4.44 10.77 -6.40
C ASN A 11 2.99 11.24 -6.50
N ALA A 12 2.01 10.59 -5.84
CA ALA A 12 0.62 11.06 -5.84
C ALA A 12 0.44 12.47 -5.24
N ILE A 13 1.28 12.87 -4.28
CA ILE A 13 1.30 14.23 -3.72
C ILE A 13 1.92 15.22 -4.71
N LEU A 14 3.07 14.88 -5.29
CA LEU A 14 3.77 15.75 -6.26
C LEU A 14 2.95 15.96 -7.53
N LEU A 15 2.35 14.88 -8.03
CA LEU A 15 1.54 14.85 -9.24
C LEU A 15 0.27 15.68 -9.05
N SER A 16 -0.37 15.60 -7.89
CA SER A 16 -1.48 16.48 -7.48
C SER A 16 -1.13 17.96 -7.54
N ARG A 17 0.04 18.34 -7.01
CA ARG A 17 0.51 19.74 -7.04
C ARG A 17 0.84 20.22 -8.44
N HIS A 18 1.47 19.38 -9.25
CA HIS A 18 1.78 19.71 -10.64
C HIS A 18 0.49 19.91 -11.43
N PHE A 19 -0.45 18.96 -11.38
CA PHE A 19 -1.71 19.05 -12.13
C PHE A 19 -2.68 20.09 -11.60
N LYS A 20 -2.55 20.52 -10.34
CA LYS A 20 -3.28 21.70 -9.84
C LYS A 20 -2.95 22.95 -10.65
N THR A 21 -1.72 23.11 -11.12
CA THR A 21 -1.29 24.25 -11.93
C THR A 21 -1.68 24.10 -13.41
N PHE A 22 -1.63 22.88 -13.95
CA PHE A 22 -1.94 22.62 -15.37
C PHE A 22 -3.44 22.51 -15.67
N TRP A 23 -4.25 22.01 -14.72
CA TRP A 23 -5.69 21.82 -14.88
C TRP A 23 -6.50 22.47 -13.74
N PRO A 24 -6.48 23.81 -13.63
CA PRO A 24 -7.22 24.52 -12.60
C PRO A 24 -8.74 24.48 -12.82
N ASN A 25 -9.18 24.44 -14.08
CA ASN A 25 -10.59 24.57 -14.47
C ASN A 25 -11.24 23.26 -14.92
N ILE A 26 -10.47 22.16 -15.02
CA ILE A 26 -11.01 20.86 -15.41
C ILE A 26 -11.55 20.17 -14.14
N GLN A 27 -12.87 20.07 -14.09
CA GLN A 27 -13.60 19.41 -13.03
C GLN A 27 -14.36 18.23 -13.61
N ILE A 28 -14.33 17.11 -12.91
CA ILE A 28 -15.22 15.97 -13.18
C ILE A 28 -16.18 15.92 -11.99
N ASP A 29 -17.48 16.00 -12.27
CA ASP A 29 -18.52 15.89 -11.25
C ASP A 29 -18.38 16.94 -10.12
N HIS A 30 -18.14 18.20 -10.50
CA HIS A 30 -17.88 19.34 -9.60
C HIS A 30 -16.64 19.20 -8.70
N ILE A 31 -15.83 18.17 -8.89
CA ILE A 31 -14.60 17.94 -8.14
C ILE A 31 -13.41 18.19 -9.08
N PRO A 32 -12.40 18.96 -8.65
CA PRO A 32 -11.22 19.18 -9.48
C PRO A 32 -10.45 17.88 -9.74
N ILE A 33 -10.03 17.68 -11.00
CA ILE A 33 -9.37 16.46 -11.47
C ILE A 33 -8.11 16.11 -10.65
N TRP A 34 -7.31 17.12 -10.29
CA TRP A 34 -6.07 16.94 -9.53
C TRP A 34 -6.34 16.34 -8.14
N PHE A 35 -7.51 16.64 -7.56
CA PHE A 35 -7.90 16.16 -6.25
C PHE A 35 -8.42 14.71 -6.31
N GLN A 36 -9.13 14.36 -7.38
CA GLN A 36 -9.49 12.96 -7.64
C GLN A 36 -8.25 12.10 -7.88
N LEU A 37 -7.29 12.60 -8.67
CA LEU A 37 -6.03 11.91 -8.93
C LEU A 37 -5.23 11.69 -7.65
N HIS A 38 -5.17 12.72 -6.78
CA HIS A 38 -4.53 12.62 -5.48
C HIS A 38 -5.18 11.53 -4.60
N ARG A 39 -6.51 11.57 -4.47
CA ARG A 39 -7.26 10.61 -3.67
C ARG A 39 -7.14 9.19 -4.22
N GLY A 40 -7.23 9.02 -5.54
CA GLY A 40 -7.08 7.73 -6.21
C GLY A 40 -5.68 7.14 -5.99
N GLY A 41 -4.62 7.93 -6.19
CA GLY A 41 -3.25 7.50 -5.94
C GLY A 41 -2.99 7.14 -4.47
N ALA A 42 -3.52 7.94 -3.53
CA ALA A 42 -3.42 7.66 -2.10
C ALA A 42 -4.17 6.39 -1.71
N LEU A 43 -5.38 6.16 -2.24
CA LEU A 43 -6.18 4.96 -1.98
C LEU A 43 -5.45 3.70 -2.44
N ILE A 44 -4.91 3.69 -3.65
CA ILE A 44 -4.17 2.55 -4.21
C ILE A 44 -2.93 2.24 -3.35
N SER A 45 -2.21 3.28 -2.91
CA SER A 45 -1.07 3.11 -1.99
C SER A 45 -1.50 2.44 -0.69
N ILE A 46 -2.56 2.92 -0.05
CA ILE A 46 -3.07 2.35 1.20
C ILE A 46 -3.49 0.89 1.00
N MET A 47 -4.21 0.56 -0.08
CA MET A 47 -4.60 -0.83 -0.37
C MET A 47 -3.39 -1.76 -0.50
N LEU A 48 -2.35 -1.34 -1.22
CA LEU A 48 -1.11 -2.13 -1.34
C LEU A 48 -0.42 -2.32 0.01
N GLN A 49 -0.53 -1.33 0.91
CA GLN A 49 0.04 -1.44 2.25
C GLN A 49 -0.72 -2.43 3.11
N THR A 50 -2.06 -2.37 3.11
CA THR A 50 -2.91 -3.33 3.82
C THR A 50 -2.60 -4.76 3.39
N VAL A 51 -2.52 -5.02 2.08
CA VAL A 51 -2.19 -6.35 1.55
C VAL A 51 -0.81 -6.82 2.04
N ALA A 52 0.20 -5.97 1.97
CA ALA A 52 1.54 -6.35 2.43
C ALA A 52 1.61 -6.59 3.94
N ILE A 53 0.84 -5.87 4.77
CA ILE A 53 0.73 -6.14 6.20
C ILE A 53 0.05 -7.50 6.45
N LEU A 54 -1.03 -7.81 5.72
CA LEU A 54 -1.70 -9.11 5.82
C LEU A 54 -0.75 -10.27 5.47
N LEU A 55 0.08 -10.12 4.43
CA LEU A 55 1.08 -11.11 4.05
C LEU A 55 2.12 -11.33 5.16
N ILE A 56 2.55 -10.26 5.86
CA ILE A 56 3.47 -10.38 7.00
C ILE A 56 2.83 -11.20 8.13
N PHE A 57 1.56 -10.96 8.44
CA PHE A 57 0.84 -11.73 9.46
C PHE A 57 0.65 -13.19 9.07
N ILE A 58 0.35 -13.48 7.81
CA ILE A 58 0.23 -14.85 7.31
C ILE A 58 1.59 -15.56 7.41
N GLN A 59 2.66 -14.92 6.97
CA GLN A 59 4.00 -15.49 7.03
C GLN A 59 4.46 -15.72 8.48
N SER A 60 4.20 -14.79 9.39
CA SER A 60 4.61 -14.95 10.80
C SER A 60 3.87 -16.10 11.48
N ARG A 61 2.58 -16.27 11.22
CA ARG A 61 1.80 -17.43 11.69
C ARG A 61 2.31 -18.74 11.10
N PHE A 62 2.65 -18.74 9.82
CA PHE A 62 3.20 -19.93 9.15
C PHE A 62 4.59 -20.31 9.70
N GLN A 63 5.46 -19.33 9.95
CA GLN A 63 6.76 -19.56 10.60
C GLN A 63 6.60 -20.12 12.01
N PHE A 64 5.64 -19.62 12.78
CA PHE A 64 5.35 -20.14 14.11
C PHE A 64 4.88 -21.60 14.06
N TYR A 65 3.97 -21.93 13.14
CA TYR A 65 3.52 -23.32 12.93
C TYR A 65 4.70 -24.24 12.58
N LEU A 66 5.54 -23.85 11.62
CA LEU A 66 6.73 -24.62 11.24
C LEU A 66 7.72 -24.80 12.40
N TRP A 67 7.91 -23.79 13.24
CA TRP A 67 8.78 -23.87 14.40
C TRP A 67 8.26 -24.88 15.44
N CYS A 68 6.95 -24.87 15.72
CA CYS A 68 6.34 -25.88 16.58
C CYS A 68 6.47 -27.29 16.00
N THR A 69 6.24 -27.49 14.69
CA THR A 69 6.42 -28.80 14.06
C THR A 69 7.87 -29.29 14.15
N ARG A 70 8.84 -28.39 13.92
CA ARG A 70 10.28 -28.70 14.04
C ARG A 70 10.63 -29.17 15.44
N GLN A 71 10.14 -28.50 16.50
CA GLN A 71 10.38 -28.89 17.89
C GLN A 71 9.85 -30.31 18.19
N CYS A 72 8.64 -30.65 17.73
CA CYS A 72 8.09 -32.00 17.90
C CYS A 72 8.92 -33.09 17.21
N THR A 73 9.58 -32.79 16.09
CA THR A 73 10.46 -33.78 15.42
C THR A 73 11.80 -34.03 16.13
N ILE A 74 12.29 -33.10 16.95
CA ILE A 74 13.58 -33.26 17.67
C ILE A 74 13.41 -34.04 18.98
N GLU A 75 12.22 -33.99 19.58
CA GLU A 75 11.89 -34.72 20.82
C GLU A 75 11.73 -36.24 20.58
N VAL A 76 11.64 -36.68 19.33
CA VAL A 76 11.37 -38.08 18.93
C VAL A 76 12.62 -38.79 18.37
N SER A 77 13.76 -38.09 18.31
CA SER A 77 15.07 -38.63 17.90
C SER A 77 15.99 -38.86 19.09
#